data_AF-A0AAU8ENM7-F1
#
_entry.id   AF-A0AAU8ENM7-F1
#
_cell.length_a   1.000
_cell.length_b   1.000
_cell.length_c   1.000
_cell.angle_alpha   90.00
_cell.angle_beta   90.00
_cell.angle_gamma   90.00
#
_symmetry.space_group_name_H-M   'P 1'
#
loop_
_entity.id
_entity.type
_entity.pdbx_description
1 polymer ?
#
loop_
_entity_poly.entity_id
_entity_poly.type
_entity_poly.pdbx_seq_one_letter_code
_entity_poly.pdbx_strand_id
1 'polypeptide(L)'
;MKGTDMLDTIALPESSLQLMLELQPEGALEWKAQVGTWDTGWHDVESSSHLVALIQGVSHDGDWLVVQTRHVDLTHYGRYAQAMSTGSGYHVEVAIVSGGVTNNWRIGLGPLADEAGNAPHTGVAPSQNLSLAGACEVMVSWLNGHGLPLGYGAALHVYS
;
A
#
# COMPACT_ATOMS: atom_id res chain seq x y z
N MET A 1 34.46 25.00 -22.55
CA MET A 1 34.22 23.70 -21.85
C MET A 1 34.38 23.90 -20.35
N LYS A 2 33.25 24.00 -19.66
CA LYS A 2 32.98 23.71 -18.23
C LYS A 2 31.44 23.56 -18.25
N GLY A 3 30.90 22.36 -18.12
CA GLY A 3 30.91 21.55 -16.91
C GLY A 3 29.47 21.63 -16.40
N THR A 4 28.71 20.60 -16.77
CA THR A 4 27.27 20.44 -16.64
C THR A 4 26.81 20.60 -15.19
N ASP A 5 26.04 21.65 -14.88
CA ASP A 5 25.13 21.62 -13.72
C ASP A 5 23.78 21.13 -14.23
N MET A 6 23.64 19.80 -14.29
CA MET A 6 22.33 19.16 -14.27
C MET A 6 21.77 19.40 -12.87
N LEU A 7 20.99 20.47 -12.72
CA LEU A 7 19.94 20.49 -11.73
C LEU A 7 18.99 19.36 -12.09
N ASP A 8 19.21 18.20 -11.48
CA ASP A 8 18.23 17.13 -11.37
C ASP A 8 17.02 17.72 -10.66
N THR A 9 16.19 18.38 -11.45
CA THR A 9 14.84 18.76 -11.09
C THR A 9 14.14 17.42 -10.92
N ILE A 10 14.05 16.95 -9.68
CA ILE A 10 13.17 15.84 -9.32
C ILE A 10 11.78 16.34 -9.67
N ALA A 11 11.32 16.03 -10.88
CA ALA A 11 9.96 16.26 -11.30
C ALA A 11 9.10 15.39 -10.38
N LEU A 12 8.43 16.03 -9.42
CA LEU A 12 7.39 15.36 -8.63
C LEU A 12 6.37 14.82 -9.64
N PRO A 13 6.00 13.54 -9.59
CA PRO A 13 5.12 12.97 -10.61
C PRO A 13 3.78 13.71 -10.64
N GLU A 14 3.31 14.05 -11.84
CA GLU A 14 2.14 14.93 -12.05
C GLU A 14 0.81 14.27 -11.62
N SER A 15 0.82 12.98 -11.26
CA SER A 15 -0.37 12.30 -10.77
C SER A 15 -0.04 11.15 -9.81
N SER A 16 -0.98 10.85 -8.90
CA SER A 16 -0.97 9.69 -8.00
C SER A 16 -0.70 8.36 -8.73
N LEU A 17 -1.19 8.22 -9.96
CA LEU A 17 -0.99 7.05 -10.82
C LEU A 17 0.47 6.87 -11.25
N GLN A 18 1.18 7.97 -11.49
CA GLN A 18 2.55 7.94 -12.00
C GLN A 18 3.54 7.54 -10.91
N LEU A 19 3.31 7.97 -9.66
CA LEU A 19 4.03 7.50 -8.47
C LEU A 19 3.93 5.97 -8.30
N MET A 20 2.73 5.39 -8.51
CA MET A 20 2.51 3.95 -8.40
C MET A 20 3.24 3.14 -9.51
N LEU A 21 3.58 3.76 -10.64
CA LEU A 21 4.21 3.11 -11.79
C LEU A 21 5.76 3.11 -11.72
N GLU A 22 6.36 3.87 -10.81
CA GLU A 22 7.83 3.95 -10.65
C GLU A 22 8.41 2.87 -9.72
N LEU A 23 7.57 2.00 -9.18
CA LEU A 23 7.98 1.00 -8.21
C LEU A 23 8.82 -0.08 -8.87
N GLN A 24 10.10 -0.13 -8.47
CA GLN A 24 10.96 -1.23 -8.86
C GLN A 24 10.39 -2.55 -8.31
N PRO A 25 10.05 -3.52 -9.16
CA PRO A 25 9.42 -4.78 -8.73
C PRO A 25 10.34 -5.63 -7.85
N GLU A 26 11.67 -5.38 -7.86
CA GLU A 26 12.70 -6.27 -7.30
C GLU A 26 13.26 -5.83 -5.93
N GLY A 27 12.70 -4.79 -5.30
CA GLY A 27 13.09 -4.46 -3.92
C GLY A 27 12.74 -5.60 -2.97
N ALA A 28 13.67 -6.02 -2.09
CA ALA A 28 13.37 -6.99 -1.05
C ALA A 28 12.18 -6.48 -0.22
N LEU A 29 11.11 -7.27 -0.14
CA LEU A 29 9.92 -6.94 0.62
C LEU A 29 9.90 -7.76 1.92
N GLU A 30 9.42 -7.13 2.98
CA GLU A 30 9.16 -7.76 4.25
C GLU A 30 7.70 -7.58 4.65
N TRP A 31 7.18 -8.47 5.48
CA TRP A 31 5.81 -8.45 5.96
C TRP A 31 5.76 -8.64 7.47
N LYS A 32 4.70 -8.11 8.06
CA LYS A 32 4.35 -8.25 9.47
C LYS A 32 2.85 -8.32 9.60
N ALA A 33 2.35 -9.17 10.47
CA ALA A 33 0.92 -9.27 10.75
C ALA A 33 0.63 -9.23 12.24
N GLN A 34 -0.58 -8.81 12.57
CA GLN A 34 -1.21 -9.04 13.86
C GLN A 34 -2.44 -9.92 13.64
N VAL A 35 -2.48 -11.04 14.36
CA VAL A 35 -3.62 -11.96 14.39
C VAL A 35 -4.10 -12.09 15.83
N GLY A 36 -5.28 -11.54 16.12
CA GLY A 36 -5.75 -11.30 17.48
C GLY A 36 -4.78 -10.39 18.23
N THR A 37 -4.15 -10.92 19.28
CA THR A 37 -3.14 -10.21 20.08
C THR A 37 -1.70 -10.62 19.76
N TRP A 38 -1.52 -11.54 18.80
CA TRP A 38 -0.21 -12.04 18.42
C TRP A 38 0.41 -11.18 17.33
N ASP A 39 1.60 -10.64 17.59
CA ASP A 39 2.45 -9.95 16.61
C ASP A 39 3.48 -10.93 16.04
N THR A 40 3.53 -11.08 14.72
CA THR A 40 4.44 -12.02 14.06
C THR A 40 5.91 -11.58 14.06
N GLY A 41 6.19 -10.29 14.23
CA GLY A 41 7.46 -9.68 13.82
C GLY A 41 7.59 -9.57 12.29
N TRP A 42 8.70 -8.98 11.84
CA TRP A 42 9.03 -8.82 10.42
C TRP A 42 9.66 -10.08 9.83
N HIS A 43 9.20 -10.48 8.65
CA HIS A 43 9.68 -11.63 7.89
C HIS A 43 9.83 -11.27 6.41
N ASP A 44 10.69 -11.97 5.68
CA ASP A 44 10.81 -11.75 4.24
C ASP A 44 9.57 -12.27 3.47
N VAL A 45 9.15 -11.53 2.44
CA VAL A 45 8.10 -11.99 1.52
C VAL A 45 8.72 -12.97 0.53
N GLU A 46 8.20 -14.19 0.52
CA GLU A 46 8.77 -15.27 -0.31
C GLU A 46 8.17 -15.33 -1.71
N SER A 47 6.88 -15.01 -1.87
CA SER A 47 6.14 -15.11 -3.13
C SER A 47 4.78 -14.41 -3.06
N SER A 48 4.15 -14.17 -4.21
CA SER A 48 2.77 -13.64 -4.26
C SER A 48 1.75 -14.62 -3.66
N SER A 49 1.94 -15.94 -3.81
CA SER A 49 1.09 -16.96 -3.19
C SER A 49 1.19 -16.96 -1.67
N HIS A 50 2.40 -16.72 -1.14
CA HIS A 50 2.59 -16.52 0.30
C HIS A 50 1.76 -15.32 0.77
N LEU A 51 1.76 -14.21 0.04
CA LEU A 51 0.96 -13.05 0.43
C LEU A 51 -0.55 -13.33 0.47
N VAL A 52 -1.08 -14.04 -0.53
CA VAL A 52 -2.50 -14.42 -0.53
C VAL A 52 -2.85 -15.24 0.72
N ALA A 53 -1.98 -16.18 1.11
CA ALA A 53 -2.17 -16.95 2.34
C ALA A 53 -2.13 -16.07 3.59
N LEU A 54 -1.24 -15.07 3.64
CA LEU A 54 -1.17 -14.11 4.75
C LEU A 54 -2.45 -13.26 4.86
N ILE A 55 -2.97 -12.75 3.74
CA ILE A 55 -4.23 -11.97 3.72
C ILE A 55 -5.40 -12.83 4.20
N GLN A 56 -5.45 -14.10 3.78
CA GLN A 56 -6.46 -15.05 4.27
C GLN A 56 -6.35 -15.34 5.77
N GLY A 57 -5.14 -15.25 6.33
CA GLY A 57 -4.87 -15.48 7.75
C GLY A 57 -5.30 -14.34 8.67
N VAL A 58 -5.38 -13.11 8.17
CA VAL A 58 -5.86 -11.93 8.91
C VAL A 58 -7.36 -11.75 8.77
N SER A 59 -8.12 -12.77 9.21
CA SER A 59 -9.55 -12.86 8.91
C SER A 59 -10.48 -12.24 9.95
N HIS A 60 -10.05 -12.07 11.20
CA HIS A 60 -10.91 -11.53 12.26
C HIS A 60 -10.89 -10.00 12.26
N ASP A 61 -11.97 -9.40 12.76
CA ASP A 61 -12.07 -7.95 12.87
C ASP A 61 -10.88 -7.37 13.66
N GLY A 62 -10.18 -6.41 13.05
CA GLY A 62 -8.98 -5.79 13.60
C GLY A 62 -7.67 -6.54 13.36
N ASP A 63 -7.70 -7.76 12.80
CA ASP A 63 -6.49 -8.42 12.29
C ASP A 63 -5.93 -7.58 11.13
N TRP A 64 -4.61 -7.49 11.03
CA TRP A 64 -3.97 -6.71 9.97
C TRP A 64 -2.67 -7.33 9.49
N LEU A 65 -2.35 -7.03 8.24
CA LEU A 65 -1.13 -7.39 7.54
C LEU A 65 -0.53 -6.12 6.93
N VAL A 66 0.76 -5.90 7.15
CA VAL A 66 1.57 -4.89 6.47
C VAL A 66 2.64 -5.59 5.64
N VAL A 67 2.87 -5.09 4.44
CA VAL A 67 3.97 -5.46 3.57
C VAL A 67 4.71 -4.19 3.17
N GLN A 68 6.03 -4.19 3.24
CA GLN A 68 6.82 -3.01 2.92
C GLN A 68 8.14 -3.35 2.24
N THR A 69 8.75 -2.34 1.64
CA THR A 69 10.17 -2.38 1.27
C THR A 69 10.99 -2.59 2.53
N ARG A 70 11.92 -3.53 2.48
CA ARG A 70 12.77 -3.87 3.63
C ARG A 70 13.45 -2.62 4.19
N HIS A 71 13.30 -2.41 5.50
CA HIS A 71 13.89 -1.26 6.22
C HIS A 71 13.42 0.12 5.69
N VAL A 72 12.18 0.24 5.21
CA VAL A 72 11.62 1.53 4.77
C VAL A 72 11.59 2.57 5.90
N ASP A 73 11.48 2.11 7.15
CA ASP A 73 11.51 2.92 8.37
C ASP A 73 12.90 3.53 8.64
N LEU A 74 13.98 2.86 8.24
CA LEU A 74 15.35 3.34 8.37
C LEU A 74 15.79 4.19 7.17
N THR A 75 15.36 3.80 5.98
CA THR A 75 15.78 4.44 4.73
C THR A 75 14.92 5.65 4.38
N HIS A 76 13.66 5.69 4.84
CA HIS A 76 12.65 6.67 4.43
C HIS A 76 12.42 6.72 2.92
N TYR A 77 12.69 5.61 2.23
CA TYR A 77 12.46 5.45 0.80
C TYR A 77 11.90 4.06 0.53
N GLY A 78 10.78 4.00 -0.18
CA GLY A 78 10.19 2.75 -0.62
C GLY A 78 8.68 2.79 -0.65
N ARG A 79 8.08 1.64 -0.48
CA ARG A 79 6.64 1.44 -0.52
C ARG A 79 6.17 0.54 0.61
N TYR A 80 4.91 0.72 1.00
CA TYR A 80 4.22 -0.27 1.82
C TYR A 80 2.76 -0.42 1.38
N ALA A 81 2.14 -1.51 1.81
CA ALA A 81 0.72 -1.76 1.70
C ALA A 81 0.21 -2.43 2.97
N GLN A 82 -1.02 -2.16 3.33
CA GLN A 82 -1.69 -2.72 4.49
C GLN A 82 -3.05 -3.27 4.09
N ALA A 83 -3.41 -4.42 4.64
CA ALA A 83 -4.76 -4.95 4.64
C ALA A 83 -5.19 -5.20 6.09
N MET A 84 -6.33 -4.64 6.49
CA MET A 84 -6.93 -4.83 7.81
C MET A 84 -8.33 -5.40 7.65
N SER A 85 -8.64 -6.52 8.31
CA SER A 85 -9.98 -7.08 8.31
C SER A 85 -10.92 -6.21 9.13
N THR A 86 -12.11 -5.97 8.59
CA THR A 86 -13.23 -5.25 9.23
C THR A 86 -14.28 -6.22 9.78
N GLY A 87 -13.96 -7.52 9.84
CA GLY A 87 -14.89 -8.60 10.15
C GLY A 87 -15.91 -8.93 9.04
N SER A 88 -16.11 -8.02 8.09
CA SER A 88 -17.03 -8.17 6.95
C SER A 88 -16.35 -8.01 5.58
N GLY A 89 -15.10 -7.57 5.58
CA GLY A 89 -14.28 -7.28 4.41
C GLY A 89 -12.90 -6.81 4.85
N TYR A 90 -12.25 -6.03 4.01
CA TYR A 90 -10.89 -5.56 4.22
C TYR A 90 -10.79 -4.08 3.87
N HIS A 91 -10.18 -3.34 4.79
CA HIS A 91 -9.66 -2.02 4.53
C HIS A 91 -8.25 -2.16 3.97
N VAL A 92 -8.00 -1.62 2.77
CA VAL A 92 -6.69 -1.69 2.12
C VAL A 92 -6.13 -0.30 1.87
N GLU A 93 -4.88 -0.12 2.26
CA GLU A 93 -4.09 1.09 1.99
C GLU A 93 -2.79 0.72 1.28
N VAL A 94 -2.35 1.55 0.35
CA VAL A 94 -1.03 1.44 -0.31
C VAL A 94 -0.33 2.77 -0.22
N ALA A 95 0.99 2.78 -0.15
CA ALA A 95 1.72 4.03 0.08
C ALA A 95 3.14 4.03 -0.46
N ILE A 96 3.60 5.22 -0.82
CA ILE A 96 4.98 5.49 -1.21
C ILE A 96 5.59 6.46 -0.21
N VAL A 97 6.75 6.07 0.29
CA VAL A 97 7.58 6.84 1.22
C VAL A 97 8.77 7.38 0.45
N SER A 98 8.99 8.69 0.52
CA SER A 98 10.13 9.35 -0.11
C SER A 98 10.53 10.58 0.69
N GLY A 99 11.77 10.60 1.19
CA GLY A 99 12.36 11.79 1.81
C GLY A 99 11.59 12.31 3.03
N GLY A 100 10.98 11.41 3.81
CA GLY A 100 10.18 11.75 4.99
C GLY A 100 8.71 12.06 4.69
N VAL A 101 8.31 12.14 3.42
CA VAL A 101 6.91 12.29 3.02
C VAL A 101 6.32 10.92 2.71
N THR A 102 5.11 10.66 3.19
CA THR A 102 4.35 9.45 2.85
C THR A 102 3.07 9.82 2.11
N ASN A 103 2.96 9.38 0.87
CA ASN A 103 1.72 9.46 0.10
C ASN A 103 0.97 8.14 0.32
N ASN A 104 -0.14 8.17 1.04
CA ASN A 104 -0.96 7.00 1.36
C ASN A 104 -2.30 7.08 0.64
N TRP A 105 -2.66 5.99 -0.02
CA TRP A 105 -3.90 5.84 -0.75
C TRP A 105 -4.76 4.77 -0.09
N ARG A 106 -5.97 5.17 0.31
CA ARG A 106 -7.01 4.24 0.73
C ARG A 106 -7.78 3.75 -0.48
N ILE A 107 -7.80 2.44 -0.65
CA ILE A 107 -8.32 1.79 -1.85
C ILE A 107 -9.78 1.38 -1.67
N GLY A 108 -10.56 1.54 -2.73
CA GLY A 108 -11.94 1.08 -2.78
C GLY A 108 -12.37 0.70 -4.19
N LEU A 109 -13.61 0.20 -4.30
CA LEU A 109 -14.21 -0.21 -5.56
C LEU A 109 -14.87 0.98 -6.26
N GLY A 110 -14.52 1.18 -7.52
CA GLY A 110 -15.08 2.19 -8.40
C GLY A 110 -14.72 3.63 -8.03
N PRO A 111 -15.27 4.62 -8.77
CA PRO A 111 -14.92 6.03 -8.62
C PRO A 111 -15.39 6.63 -7.28
N LEU A 112 -16.38 6.01 -6.61
CA LEU A 112 -16.82 6.45 -5.28
C LEU A 112 -15.75 6.26 -4.20
N ALA A 113 -14.71 5.47 -4.46
CA ALA A 113 -13.59 5.32 -3.56
C ALA A 113 -12.69 6.57 -3.51
N ASP A 114 -12.59 7.31 -4.63
CA ASP A 114 -11.80 8.54 -4.72
C ASP A 114 -12.41 9.65 -3.84
N GLU A 115 -13.75 9.72 -3.80
CA GLU A 115 -14.52 10.74 -3.06
C GLU A 115 -14.72 10.40 -1.57
N ALA A 116 -14.56 9.14 -1.18
CA ALA A 116 -14.79 8.68 0.19
C ALA A 116 -13.77 9.25 1.20
N GLY A 117 -12.64 9.79 0.72
CA GLY A 117 -11.61 10.41 1.53
C GLY A 117 -10.71 9.40 2.26
N ASN A 118 -9.63 9.93 2.83
CA ASN A 118 -8.60 9.15 3.53
C ASN A 118 -8.06 9.90 4.76
N ALA A 119 -8.93 10.60 5.49
CA ALA A 119 -8.48 11.34 6.67
C ALA A 119 -8.09 10.36 7.80
N PRO A 120 -7.04 10.67 8.59
CA PRO A 120 -6.66 9.86 9.74
C PRO A 120 -7.81 9.66 10.71
N HIS A 121 -7.88 8.48 11.33
CA HIS A 121 -8.91 8.12 12.33
C HIS A 121 -10.36 8.14 11.83
N THR A 122 -10.58 8.21 10.51
CA THR A 122 -11.91 8.05 9.92
C THR A 122 -12.22 6.57 9.68
N GLY A 123 -13.51 6.23 9.83
CA GLY A 123 -13.99 4.90 9.50
C GLY A 123 -13.91 4.60 8.00
N VAL A 124 -14.05 3.33 7.66
CA VAL A 124 -13.99 2.84 6.28
C VAL A 124 -15.35 3.07 5.61
N ALA A 125 -15.38 3.78 4.49
CA ALA A 125 -16.61 3.93 3.72
C ALA A 125 -17.00 2.57 3.09
N PRO A 126 -18.29 2.31 2.80
CA PRO A 126 -18.71 1.06 2.16
C PRO A 126 -17.99 0.76 0.84
N SER A 127 -17.67 1.80 0.05
CA SER A 127 -16.88 1.66 -1.19
C SER A 127 -15.42 1.26 -0.94
N GLN A 128 -14.88 1.48 0.25
CA GLN A 128 -13.52 1.17 0.67
C GLN A 128 -13.42 -0.13 1.49
N ASN A 129 -14.54 -0.82 1.72
CA ASN A 129 -14.57 -2.13 2.37
C ASN A 129 -14.52 -3.23 1.30
N LEU A 130 -13.30 -3.66 0.96
CA LEU A 130 -13.07 -4.63 -0.11
C LEU A 130 -13.43 -6.05 0.34
N SER A 131 -13.83 -6.88 -0.62
CA SER A 131 -13.88 -8.33 -0.39
C SER A 131 -12.46 -8.90 -0.24
N LEU A 132 -12.33 -10.12 0.30
CA LEU A 132 -11.07 -10.85 0.32
C LEU A 132 -10.41 -10.92 -1.07
N ALA A 133 -11.20 -11.23 -2.10
CA ALA A 133 -10.69 -11.30 -3.47
C ALA A 133 -10.14 -9.95 -3.93
N GLY A 134 -10.84 -8.85 -3.63
CA GLY A 134 -10.39 -7.52 -4.00
C GLY A 134 -9.14 -7.07 -3.23
N ALA A 135 -9.06 -7.41 -1.93
CA ALA A 135 -7.85 -7.16 -1.15
C ALA A 135 -6.64 -7.92 -1.72
N CYS A 136 -6.81 -9.20 -2.06
CA CYS A 136 -5.77 -9.99 -2.71
C CYS A 136 -5.36 -9.39 -4.06
N GLU A 137 -6.31 -8.99 -4.90
CA GLU A 137 -6.03 -8.42 -6.21
C GLU A 137 -5.20 -7.14 -6.11
N VAL A 138 -5.61 -6.20 -5.26
CA VAL A 138 -4.91 -4.93 -5.03
C VAL A 138 -3.50 -5.18 -4.47
N MET A 139 -3.39 -5.98 -3.42
CA MET A 139 -2.12 -6.24 -2.74
C MET A 139 -1.14 -6.98 -3.66
N VAL A 140 -1.60 -7.96 -4.44
CA VAL A 140 -0.74 -8.69 -5.40
C VAL A 140 -0.36 -7.81 -6.58
N SER A 141 -1.25 -6.95 -7.09
CA SER A 141 -0.91 -5.96 -8.12
C SER A 141 0.20 -5.05 -7.63
N TRP A 142 0.04 -4.51 -6.41
CA TRP A 142 1.04 -3.66 -5.77
C TRP A 142 2.39 -4.34 -5.62
N LEU A 143 2.45 -5.58 -5.11
CA LEU A 143 3.69 -6.36 -4.99
C LEU A 143 4.48 -6.37 -6.30
N ASN A 144 3.79 -6.65 -7.40
CA ASN A 144 4.39 -6.81 -8.71
C ASN A 144 4.82 -5.47 -9.34
N GLY A 145 4.70 -4.35 -8.61
CA GLY A 145 5.01 -3.02 -9.13
C GLY A 145 3.99 -2.55 -10.17
N HIS A 146 2.82 -3.20 -10.23
CA HIS A 146 1.73 -2.73 -11.05
C HIS A 146 0.98 -1.62 -10.30
N GLY A 147 0.38 -0.73 -11.07
CA GLY A 147 -0.58 0.24 -10.54
C GLY A 147 -1.82 -0.44 -9.98
N LEU A 148 -2.80 0.40 -9.62
CA LEU A 148 -4.07 -0.09 -9.14
C LEU A 148 -4.80 -0.89 -10.24
N PRO A 149 -5.38 -2.07 -9.94
CA PRO A 149 -6.17 -2.82 -10.93
C PRO A 149 -7.35 -2.01 -11.46
N LEU A 150 -7.83 -2.37 -12.64
CA LEU A 150 -9.00 -1.72 -13.24
C LEU A 150 -10.25 -1.91 -12.37
N GLY A 151 -11.04 -0.86 -12.23
CA GLY A 151 -12.28 -0.87 -11.46
C GLY A 151 -12.13 -0.49 -9.99
N TYR A 152 -10.93 -0.17 -9.53
CA TYR A 152 -10.67 0.39 -8.20
C TYR A 152 -10.37 1.90 -8.29
N GLY A 153 -10.67 2.62 -7.20
CA GLY A 153 -10.30 4.01 -6.97
C GLY A 153 -9.49 4.16 -5.68
N ALA A 154 -8.94 5.35 -5.46
CA ALA A 154 -7.96 5.62 -4.41
C ALA A 154 -8.07 7.06 -3.86
N ALA A 155 -8.39 7.19 -2.57
CA ALA A 155 -8.35 8.47 -1.88
C ALA A 155 -6.96 8.73 -1.27
N LEU A 156 -6.32 9.83 -1.65
CA LEU A 156 -4.98 10.21 -1.19
C LEU A 156 -5.02 10.96 0.15
N HIS A 157 -4.07 10.64 1.02
CA HIS A 157 -3.64 11.45 2.14
C HIS A 157 -2.11 11.53 2.18
N VAL A 158 -1.58 12.71 2.52
CA VAL A 158 -0.13 12.95 2.56
C VAL A 158 0.29 13.23 4.00
N TYR A 159 1.24 12.44 4.51
CA TYR A 159 1.89 12.67 5.79
C TYR A 159 3.26 13.32 5.56
N SER A 160 3.57 14.31 6.39
CA SER A 160 4.82 15.11 6.37
C SER A 160 5.31 15.40 7.77
#